data_AF-A0A387G792-F1
#
_entry.id   AF-A0A387G792-F1
#
_cell.length_a   1.000
_cell.length_b   1.000
_cell.length_c   1.000
_cell.angle_alpha   90.00
_cell.angle_beta   90.00
_cell.angle_gamma   90.00
#
_symmetry.space_group_name_H-M   'P 1'
#
loop_
_entity.id
_entity.type
_entity.pdbx_description
1 polymer ?
#
loop_
_entity_poly.entity_id
_entity_poly.type
_entity_poly.pdbx_seq_one_letter_code
_entity_poly.pdbx_strand_id
1 'polypeptide(L)'
;MSNRANKILPHHRFSHSLGAPLARVQGEIAHVFEAPENHHGANHQHFTVKIETVLKFDGGDADISGQTVFIAVRFGDNEGLDHEIPDLKAGEPIELQGEYISIASAYPTEDNSNPVLPVLHFTHHPVGYVLYEGVHYS
;
A
#
# COMPACT_ATOMS: atom_id res chain seq x y z
N MET A 1 -12.58 13.76 7.04
CA MET A 1 -13.52 12.79 6.46
C MET A 1 -13.13 11.41 6.97
N SER A 2 -14.06 10.46 7.05
CA SER A 2 -13.76 9.10 7.52
C SER A 2 -13.21 8.26 6.36
N ASN A 3 -12.02 7.65 6.51
CA ASN A 3 -11.46 6.72 5.52
C ASN A 3 -12.10 5.31 5.56
N ARG A 4 -13.32 5.20 6.10
CA ARG A 4 -13.98 3.90 6.27
C ARG A 4 -14.59 3.46 4.95
N ALA A 5 -14.55 2.16 4.70
CA ALA A 5 -15.30 1.57 3.61
C ALA A 5 -16.81 1.82 3.76
N ASN A 6 -17.52 1.89 2.63
CA ASN A 6 -18.99 2.03 2.57
C ASN A 6 -19.75 0.75 2.99
N LYS A 7 -19.03 -0.34 3.26
CA LYS A 7 -19.55 -1.62 3.77
C LYS A 7 -18.49 -2.32 4.61
N ILE A 8 -18.92 -3.23 5.49
CA ILE A 8 -18.00 -4.11 6.22
C ILE A 8 -17.42 -5.13 5.24
N LEU A 9 -16.09 -5.25 5.24
CA LEU A 9 -15.34 -6.17 4.39
C LEU A 9 -14.75 -7.30 5.23
N PRO A 10 -14.53 -8.49 4.65
CA PRO A 10 -13.98 -9.63 5.39
C PRO A 10 -12.65 -9.35 6.10
N HIS A 11 -11.80 -8.49 5.51
CA HIS A 11 -10.49 -8.16 6.08
C HIS A 11 -10.57 -7.24 7.31
N HIS A 12 -11.71 -6.59 7.56
CA HIS A 12 -11.92 -5.72 8.72
C HIS A 12 -11.85 -6.46 10.06
N ARG A 13 -11.85 -7.81 10.04
CA ARG A 13 -11.67 -8.64 11.23
C ARG A 13 -10.22 -8.69 11.73
N PHE A 14 -9.24 -8.30 10.92
CA PHE A 14 -7.83 -8.39 11.28
C PHE A 14 -7.41 -7.18 12.12
N SER A 15 -6.57 -7.40 13.13
CA SER A 15 -6.20 -6.39 14.15
C SER A 15 -5.62 -5.11 13.57
N HIS A 16 -4.88 -5.22 12.47
CA HIS A 16 -4.22 -4.08 11.82
C HIS A 16 -5.06 -3.44 10.71
N SER A 17 -6.29 -3.92 10.46
CA SER A 17 -7.17 -3.31 9.47
C SER A 17 -7.69 -1.98 9.99
N LEU A 18 -7.62 -0.96 9.13
CA LEU A 18 -8.17 0.36 9.38
C LEU A 18 -9.68 0.44 9.07
N GLY A 19 -10.27 -0.66 8.59
CA GLY A 19 -11.63 -0.70 8.09
C GLY A 19 -11.80 0.13 6.81
N ALA A 20 -10.72 0.29 6.05
CA ALA A 20 -10.70 1.08 4.82
C ALA A 20 -11.19 0.25 3.61
N PRO A 21 -11.50 0.90 2.47
CA PRO A 21 -11.70 0.17 1.22
C PRO A 21 -10.47 -0.63 0.82
N LEU A 22 -10.69 -1.77 0.17
CA LEU A 22 -9.62 -2.63 -0.35
C LEU A 22 -9.45 -2.34 -1.84
N ALA A 23 -8.29 -1.81 -2.22
CA ALA A 23 -7.96 -1.52 -3.61
C ALA A 23 -6.95 -2.56 -4.12
N ARG A 24 -7.22 -3.09 -5.32
CA ARG A 24 -6.26 -3.85 -6.12
C ARG A 24 -5.96 -3.05 -7.37
N VAL A 25 -4.69 -2.77 -7.60
CA VAL A 25 -4.22 -1.81 -8.60
C VAL A 25 -3.01 -2.34 -9.36
N GLN A 26 -2.84 -1.85 -10.58
CA GLN A 26 -1.62 -1.98 -11.38
C GLN A 26 -1.06 -0.59 -11.66
N GLY A 27 0.26 -0.50 -11.73
CA GLY A 27 0.92 0.73 -12.09
C GLY A 27 2.42 0.59 -12.28
N GLU A 28 3.08 1.74 -12.35
CA GLU A 28 4.54 1.86 -12.51
C GLU A 28 5.14 2.39 -11.22
N ILE A 29 6.23 1.77 -10.74
CA ILE A 29 6.97 2.27 -9.59
C ILE A 29 7.55 3.64 -9.95
N ALA A 30 7.14 4.69 -9.24
CA ALA A 30 7.62 6.05 -9.48
C ALA A 30 8.92 6.35 -8.72
N HIS A 31 9.05 5.83 -7.50
CA HIS A 31 10.23 6.03 -6.66
C HIS A 31 10.35 4.92 -5.61
N VAL A 32 11.57 4.53 -5.27
CA VAL A 32 11.90 3.59 -4.18
C VAL A 32 12.83 4.32 -3.22
N PHE A 33 12.51 4.31 -1.93
CA PHE A 33 13.28 5.02 -0.92
C PHE A 33 14.51 4.21 -0.51
N GLU A 34 15.61 4.89 -0.16
CA GLU A 34 16.95 4.27 -0.03
C GLU A 34 17.09 3.34 1.17
N ALA A 35 16.28 3.52 2.21
CA ALA A 35 16.34 2.71 3.42
C ALA A 35 14.93 2.42 3.96
N PRO A 36 14.72 1.23 4.54
CA PRO A 36 13.53 0.96 5.33
C PRO A 36 13.36 1.94 6.49
N GLU A 37 12.13 2.42 6.69
CA GLU A 37 11.79 3.19 7.88
C GLU A 37 11.40 2.22 9.01
N ASN A 38 11.97 2.38 10.21
CA ASN A 38 11.43 1.72 11.38
C ASN A 38 10.30 2.60 11.97
N HIS A 39 9.07 2.23 11.67
CA HIS A 39 7.88 2.94 12.12
C HIS A 39 7.10 2.08 13.13
N HIS A 40 6.85 2.62 14.32
CA HIS A 40 6.20 1.91 15.45
C HIS A 40 6.84 0.56 15.83
N GLY A 41 8.16 0.41 15.68
CA GLY A 41 8.87 -0.82 16.02
C GLY A 41 8.84 -1.90 14.93
N ALA A 42 8.32 -1.57 13.74
CA ALA A 42 8.28 -2.46 12.59
C ALA A 42 9.00 -1.81 11.40
N ASN A 43 9.75 -2.61 10.64
CA ASN A 43 10.42 -2.12 9.44
C ASN A 43 9.42 -2.05 8.30
N HIS A 44 9.44 -0.95 7.57
CA HIS A 44 8.60 -0.74 6.40
C HIS A 44 9.48 -0.39 5.21
N GLN A 45 9.30 -1.13 4.11
CA GLN A 45 9.86 -0.76 2.83
C GLN A 45 8.91 0.24 2.17
N HIS A 46 9.44 1.40 1.79
CA HIS A 46 8.68 2.49 1.21
C HIS A 46 8.96 2.65 -0.27
N PHE A 47 7.91 2.90 -1.03
CA PHE A 47 7.98 3.28 -2.44
C PHE A 47 6.69 3.98 -2.86
N THR A 48 6.71 4.62 -4.02
CA THR A 48 5.53 5.22 -4.63
C THR A 48 5.22 4.56 -5.96
N VAL A 49 3.94 4.45 -6.28
CA VAL A 49 3.46 3.89 -7.55
C VAL A 49 2.51 4.87 -8.19
N LYS A 50 2.74 5.14 -9.48
CA LYS A 50 1.76 5.82 -10.32
C LYS A 50 0.74 4.80 -10.78
N ILE A 51 -0.49 4.93 -10.30
CA ILE A 51 -1.56 3.98 -10.62
C ILE A 51 -1.99 4.15 -12.07
N GLU A 52 -1.95 3.07 -12.84
CA GLU A 52 -2.41 3.05 -14.23
C GLU A 52 -3.83 2.49 -14.33
N THR A 53 -4.13 1.47 -13.53
CA THR A 53 -5.42 0.77 -13.58
C THR A 53 -5.86 0.33 -12.20
N VAL A 54 -7.14 0.57 -11.88
CA VAL A 54 -7.81 -0.03 -10.73
C VAL A 54 -8.47 -1.35 -11.14
N LEU A 55 -7.90 -2.47 -10.72
CA LEU A 55 -8.42 -3.81 -11.03
C LEU A 55 -9.62 -4.20 -10.16
N LYS A 56 -9.68 -3.67 -8.93
CA LYS A 56 -10.78 -3.88 -8.00
C LYS A 56 -10.76 -2.79 -6.93
N PHE A 57 -11.94 -2.34 -6.50
CA PHE A 57 -12.08 -1.43 -5.38
C PHE A 57 -13.29 -1.86 -4.54
N ASP A 58 -13.05 -2.63 -3.48
CA ASP A 58 -14.11 -3.12 -2.60
C ASP A 58 -14.33 -2.12 -1.46
N GLY A 59 -15.59 -1.76 -1.23
CA GLY A 59 -15.94 -0.87 -0.13
C GLY A 59 -15.69 0.61 -0.41
N GLY A 60 -15.46 0.98 -1.67
CA GLY A 60 -15.45 2.35 -2.16
C GLY A 60 -15.61 2.35 -3.68
N ASP A 61 -15.64 3.55 -4.26
CA ASP A 61 -15.93 3.78 -5.68
C ASP A 61 -15.01 4.85 -6.31
N ALA A 62 -13.91 5.20 -5.62
CA ALA A 62 -12.96 6.17 -6.11
C ALA A 62 -12.16 5.60 -7.28
N ASP A 63 -12.15 6.31 -8.42
CA ASP A 63 -11.16 6.08 -9.45
C ASP A 63 -9.86 6.78 -9.05
N ILE A 64 -8.85 5.98 -8.75
CA ILE A 64 -7.52 6.46 -8.35
C ILE A 64 -6.49 6.33 -9.47
N SER A 65 -6.93 5.99 -10.68
CA SER A 65 -6.07 5.94 -11.87
C SER A 65 -5.45 7.32 -12.14
N GLY A 66 -4.17 7.35 -12.48
CA GLY A 66 -3.37 8.56 -12.67
C GLY A 66 -2.80 9.18 -11.40
N GLN A 67 -3.20 8.72 -10.21
CA GLN A 67 -2.64 9.20 -8.94
C GLN A 67 -1.31 8.51 -8.62
N THR A 68 -0.41 9.25 -7.96
CA THR A 68 0.75 8.65 -7.29
C THR A 68 0.34 8.29 -5.86
N VAL A 69 0.52 7.03 -5.49
CA VAL A 69 0.15 6.46 -4.18
C VAL A 69 1.43 6.01 -3.47
N PHE A 70 1.53 6.33 -2.18
CA PHE A 70 2.58 5.87 -1.29
C PHE A 70 2.27 4.47 -0.77
N ILE A 71 3.25 3.57 -0.82
CA ILE A 71 3.11 2.17 -0.42
C ILE A 71 4.05 1.92 0.74
N ALA A 72 3.52 1.33 1.81
CA ALA A 72 4.30 0.90 2.97
C ALA A 72 4.10 -0.60 3.19
N VAL A 73 5.17 -1.37 2.97
CA VAL A 73 5.16 -2.82 3.14
C VAL A 73 5.95 -3.17 4.39
N ARG A 74 5.28 -3.70 5.42
CA ARG A 74 5.94 -4.18 6.62
C ARG A 74 6.75 -5.44 6.34
N PHE A 75 7.93 -5.57 6.94
CA PHE A 75 8.75 -6.78 6.84
C PHE A 75 9.63 -7.04 8.07
N GLY A 76 10.19 -8.24 8.16
CA GLY A 76 11.18 -8.64 9.16
C GLY A 76 10.59 -9.09 10.50
N ASP A 77 9.27 -9.29 10.56
CA ASP A 77 8.56 -9.85 11.71
C ASP A 77 7.37 -10.72 11.28
N ASN A 78 6.64 -11.27 12.26
CA ASN A 78 5.53 -12.19 12.01
C ASN A 78 4.22 -11.51 11.57
N GLU A 79 4.22 -10.20 11.38
CA GLU A 79 3.04 -9.43 10.96
C GLU A 79 3.21 -8.81 9.57
N GLY A 80 4.36 -8.99 8.91
CA GLY A 80 4.65 -8.53 7.54
C GLY A 80 5.33 -9.62 6.70
N LEU A 81 6.08 -9.19 5.68
CA LEU A 81 6.93 -10.07 4.88
C LEU A 81 8.14 -10.58 5.68
N ASP A 82 8.72 -11.71 5.28
CA ASP A 82 9.98 -12.20 5.90
C ASP A 82 11.14 -11.22 5.68
N HIS A 83 11.19 -10.59 4.51
CA HIS A 83 12.22 -9.63 4.10
C HIS A 83 11.63 -8.59 3.13
N GLU A 84 12.41 -7.54 2.84
CA GLU A 84 12.10 -6.56 1.80
C GLU A 84 11.85 -7.22 0.44
N ILE A 85 11.04 -6.57 -0.41
CA ILE A 85 10.91 -6.97 -1.80
C ILE A 85 12.24 -6.61 -2.49
N PRO A 86 12.99 -7.60 -3.01
CA PRO A 86 14.30 -7.36 -3.58
C PRO A 86 14.18 -6.57 -4.89
N ASP A 87 15.20 -5.77 -5.17
CA ASP A 87 15.45 -5.14 -6.47
C ASP A 87 14.30 -4.26 -7.01
N LEU A 88 13.41 -3.75 -6.14
CA LEU A 88 12.40 -2.77 -6.52
C LEU A 88 13.07 -1.58 -7.24
N LYS A 89 12.51 -1.22 -8.39
CA LYS A 89 13.13 -0.22 -9.26
C LYS A 89 12.08 0.67 -9.90
N ALA A 90 12.36 1.98 -9.90
CA ALA A 90 11.53 2.96 -10.58
C ALA A 90 11.45 2.68 -12.09
N GLY A 91 10.26 2.88 -12.67
CA GLY A 91 9.94 2.58 -14.06
C GLY A 91 9.47 1.15 -14.32
N GLU A 92 9.57 0.24 -13.35
CA GLU A 92 9.12 -1.15 -13.52
C GLU A 92 7.63 -1.32 -13.15
N PRO A 93 6.90 -2.24 -13.82
CA PRO A 93 5.51 -2.49 -13.54
C PRO A 93 5.32 -3.28 -12.24
N ILE A 94 4.21 -3.03 -11.55
CA ILE A 94 3.86 -3.68 -10.29
C ILE A 94 2.35 -3.82 -10.13
N GLU A 95 1.91 -4.91 -9.50
CA GLU A 95 0.53 -5.07 -9.04
C GLU A 95 0.49 -5.16 -7.51
N LEU A 96 -0.48 -4.49 -6.91
CA LEU A 96 -0.60 -4.35 -5.47
C LEU A 96 -2.05 -4.53 -5.03
N GLN A 97 -2.25 -5.09 -3.84
CA GLN A 97 -3.51 -5.00 -3.12
C GLN A 97 -3.27 -4.50 -1.71
N GLY A 98 -4.12 -3.60 -1.22
CA GLY A 98 -4.09 -3.14 0.16
C GLY A 98 -5.26 -2.23 0.50
N GLU A 99 -5.27 -1.76 1.74
CA GLU A 99 -6.23 -0.78 2.25
C GLU A 99 -5.90 0.62 1.73
N TYR A 100 -6.82 1.20 0.97
CA TYR A 100 -6.64 2.54 0.42
C TYR A 100 -6.96 3.62 1.46
N ILE A 101 -6.02 4.53 1.67
CA ILE A 101 -6.15 5.72 2.51
C ILE A 101 -6.07 6.95 1.62
N SER A 102 -7.19 7.68 1.52
CA SER A 102 -7.22 8.92 0.74
C SER A 102 -6.31 9.98 1.34
N ILE A 103 -5.83 10.91 0.52
CA ILE A 103 -5.03 12.06 0.97
C ILE A 103 -5.70 12.86 2.10
N ALA A 104 -7.04 12.91 2.15
CA ALA A 104 -7.79 13.60 3.19
C ALA A 104 -7.75 12.89 4.57
N SER A 105 -7.14 11.70 4.63
CA SER A 105 -7.02 10.87 5.84
C SER A 105 -5.61 10.31 6.04
N ALA A 106 -4.76 10.36 5.02
CA ALA A 106 -3.34 10.07 5.14
C ALA A 106 -2.69 11.05 6.13
N TYR A 107 -1.77 10.55 6.95
CA TYR A 107 -0.98 11.38 7.85
C TYR A 107 0.48 11.41 7.37
N PRO A 108 1.20 12.50 7.66
CA PRO A 108 2.61 12.61 7.27
C PRO A 108 3.50 11.59 7.99
N THR A 109 4.41 10.94 7.26
CA THR A 109 5.57 10.20 7.79
C THR A 109 6.86 10.85 7.27
N GLU A 110 8.05 10.31 7.61
CA GLU A 110 9.32 10.82 7.09
C GLU A 110 9.30 10.87 5.54
N ASP A 111 8.94 9.75 4.92
CA ASP A 111 8.90 9.58 3.46
C ASP A 111 7.60 10.04 2.78
N ASN A 112 6.56 10.39 3.57
CA ASN A 112 5.25 10.82 3.05
C ASN A 112 4.79 12.18 3.62
N SER A 113 5.66 13.19 3.64
CA SER A 113 5.36 14.50 4.26
C SER A 113 5.38 15.70 3.30
N ASN A 114 5.99 15.62 2.13
CA ASN A 114 6.12 16.77 1.22
C ASN A 114 6.18 16.39 -0.27
N PRO A 115 5.02 16.26 -0.95
CA PRO A 115 3.66 16.37 -0.41
C PRO A 115 3.22 15.09 0.32
N VAL A 116 2.16 15.20 1.12
CA VAL A 116 1.44 14.01 1.61
C VAL A 116 0.69 13.37 0.43
N LEU A 117 0.89 12.08 0.23
CA LEU A 117 0.25 11.25 -0.78
C LEU A 117 -0.85 10.37 -0.17
N PRO A 118 -1.85 9.94 -0.95
CA PRO A 118 -2.69 8.81 -0.56
C PRO A 118 -1.82 7.56 -0.34
N VAL A 119 -2.27 6.66 0.54
CA VAL A 119 -1.49 5.49 0.98
C VAL A 119 -2.21 4.19 0.61
N LEU A 120 -1.47 3.18 0.15
CA LEU A 120 -1.92 1.80 0.16
C LEU A 120 -1.26 1.08 1.35
N HIS A 121 -2.06 0.84 2.38
CA HIS A 121 -1.66 0.20 3.63
C HIS A 121 -1.92 -1.31 3.58
N PHE A 122 -1.27 -2.07 4.46
CA PHE A 122 -1.54 -3.51 4.65
C PHE A 122 -1.34 -4.34 3.37
N THR A 123 -0.30 -4.01 2.58
CA THR A 123 0.05 -4.66 1.31
C THR A 123 0.76 -6.01 1.49
N HIS A 124 0.33 -6.78 2.49
CA HIS A 124 0.86 -8.09 2.85
C HIS A 124 -0.26 -8.93 3.49
N HIS A 125 0.03 -10.21 3.71
CA HIS A 125 -0.86 -11.14 4.39
C HIS A 125 -1.29 -10.58 5.75
N PRO A 126 -2.58 -10.75 6.13
CA PRO A 126 -3.65 -11.48 5.45
C PRO A 126 -4.53 -10.64 4.51
N VAL A 127 -4.17 -9.39 4.21
CA VAL A 127 -5.08 -8.44 3.53
C VAL A 127 -4.65 -8.16 2.10
N GLY A 128 -3.39 -7.79 1.94
CA GLY A 128 -2.82 -7.36 0.69
C GLY A 128 -1.77 -8.32 0.15
N TYR A 129 -1.14 -7.87 -0.93
CA TYR A 129 0.02 -8.51 -1.53
C TYR A 129 0.74 -7.52 -2.43
N VAL A 130 1.95 -7.89 -2.81
CA VAL A 130 2.70 -7.29 -3.91
C VAL A 130 3.04 -8.36 -4.93
N LEU A 131 2.77 -8.11 -6.20
CA LEU A 131 3.20 -8.94 -7.32
C LEU A 131 4.19 -8.12 -8.15
N TYR A 132 5.46 -8.52 -8.09
CA TYR A 132 6.58 -7.84 -8.75
C TYR A 132 7.46 -8.88 -9.44
N GLU A 133 7.82 -8.63 -10.71
CA GLU A 133 8.57 -9.57 -11.57
C GLU A 133 8.04 -11.02 -11.59
N GLY A 134 6.71 -11.18 -11.44
CA GLY A 134 6.06 -12.49 -11.39
C GLY A 134 6.16 -13.22 -10.05
N VAL A 135 6.80 -12.62 -9.04
CA VAL A 135 6.88 -13.14 -7.66
C VAL A 135 5.80 -12.49 -6.81
N HIS A 136 5.05 -13.31 -6.08
CA HIS A 136 3.99 -12.87 -5.17
C HIS A 136 4.51 -12.81 -3.73
N TYR A 137 4.49 -11.62 -3.16
CA TYR A 137 4.87 -11.32 -1.77
C TYR A 137 3.61 -11.03 -0.96
N SER A 138 3.39 -11.80 0.11
CA SER A 138 2.31 -11.58 1.07
C SER A 138 2.68 -12.09 2.44
#